data_AF-A0A1M7TGD8-F1
#
_entry.id   AF-A0A1M7TGD8-F1
#
_cell.length_a   1.000
_cell.length_b   1.000
_cell.length_c   1.000
_cell.angle_alpha   90.00
_cell.angle_beta   90.00
_cell.angle_gamma   90.00
#
_symmetry.space_group_name_H-M   'P 1'
#
loop_
_entity.id
_entity.type
_entity.pdbx_description
1 polymer ?
#
loop_
_entity_poly.entity_id
_entity_poly.type
_entity_poly.pdbx_seq_one_letter_code
_entity_poly.pdbx_strand_id
1 'polypeptide(L)'
;MSFPKDVKEKLNLAVSYEKKFEFNKALEVYKELRDYLTVEDGSLIRFAKLLVEFEEYSEAKEVLEKIVLNKKVYTKELVSMLATVYENIGYTEKAIVLYKKVGNKEKVRELEQEREISHPKKSYVDKFMSLFSGREDVFAVQTPEGYYPVRRPMNSSDVLEHFAGRKTLGVYVLRSDDTVKFAAYDVDVRKDFENDLSSEFHCKETAKMLYYLLRSDNLNAYIEFSGRKGYHLWIFFDIPVAAFKVRVVLAKILEKLQVPESVKVEIFPKQDKLNGGLGNLIKVPFGVHAKTKKRCVFLDEKLSPISNQLDFLLNISPNSSYLLESLFREYVDTDYDIQDSEIESIKTKKVSSKVKKESNQVITISQETSTFQKSTISSSKVFKKILRNEIHSSRNSAELTLLESSCFVVDQIMRKIETLAHISAEEEKILVSLLKHLPNGYGVAKKVLEKTIDYSEEKVRNLFDEVGNIPATCEEIKALATSLNIPLDLSKCVCRFKQVFNTPLNYVFSESQYLERLEPEEIAERLIVKAHEKVHIEVEMRKLKELLKQKLSDSKVIEFEDGRIVVDDRGEIRIEFI
;
A
#
# COMPACT_ATOMS: atom_id res chain seq x y z
N MET A 1 -30.72 4.22 63.18
CA MET A 1 -31.84 3.30 63.44
C MET A 1 -31.27 1.99 63.95
N SER A 2 -31.96 1.31 64.87
CA SER A 2 -31.55 -0.06 65.26
C SER A 2 -31.88 -1.02 64.13
N PHE A 3 -30.92 -1.85 63.71
CA PHE A 3 -31.22 -2.96 62.81
C PHE A 3 -32.20 -3.94 63.47
N PRO A 4 -33.10 -4.58 62.70
CA PRO A 4 -33.78 -5.79 63.14
C PRO A 4 -32.74 -6.86 63.49
N LYS A 5 -33.02 -7.67 64.52
CA LYS A 5 -32.06 -8.67 65.03
C LYS A 5 -31.63 -9.67 63.94
N ASP A 6 -32.59 -10.11 63.13
CA ASP A 6 -32.41 -10.99 61.96
C ASP A 6 -31.38 -10.44 60.95
N VAL A 7 -31.48 -9.15 60.59
CA VAL A 7 -30.55 -8.50 59.65
C VAL A 7 -29.10 -8.54 60.14
N LYS A 8 -28.88 -8.35 61.45
CA LYS A 8 -27.54 -8.42 62.04
C LYS A 8 -26.99 -9.85 62.06
N GLU A 9 -27.83 -10.85 62.31
CA GLU A 9 -27.46 -12.26 62.28
C GLU A 9 -27.12 -12.70 60.83
N LYS A 10 -27.94 -12.34 59.84
CA LYS A 10 -27.65 -12.56 58.41
C LYS A 10 -26.39 -11.83 57.92
N LEU A 11 -26.14 -10.59 58.34
CA LEU A 11 -24.92 -9.86 57.96
C LEU A 11 -23.65 -10.54 58.50
N ASN A 12 -23.70 -11.06 59.74
CA ASN A 12 -22.60 -11.86 60.29
C ASN A 12 -22.41 -13.19 59.53
N LEU A 13 -23.50 -13.80 59.04
CA LEU A 13 -23.45 -15.00 58.21
C LEU A 13 -22.76 -14.73 56.86
N ALA A 14 -23.09 -13.63 56.17
CA ALA A 14 -22.42 -13.23 54.92
C ALA A 14 -20.90 -13.05 55.12
N VAL A 15 -20.51 -12.32 56.18
CA VAL A 15 -19.09 -12.15 56.55
C VAL A 15 -18.42 -13.48 56.95
N SER A 16 -19.17 -14.43 57.51
CA SER A 16 -18.65 -15.79 57.76
C SER A 16 -18.48 -16.60 56.47
N TYR A 17 -19.29 -16.36 55.43
CA TYR A 17 -19.12 -17.00 54.13
C TYR A 17 -17.90 -16.44 53.40
N GLU A 18 -17.68 -15.12 53.40
CA GLU A 18 -16.44 -14.50 52.90
C GLU A 18 -15.19 -15.10 53.55
N LYS A 19 -15.16 -15.23 54.89
CA LYS A 19 -14.05 -15.83 55.63
C LYS A 19 -13.80 -17.32 55.32
N LYS A 20 -14.79 -18.01 54.74
CA LYS A 20 -14.71 -19.41 54.29
C LYS A 20 -14.48 -19.51 52.78
N PHE A 21 -14.28 -18.39 52.07
CA PHE A 21 -14.19 -18.29 50.62
C PHE A 21 -15.47 -18.78 49.89
N GLU A 22 -16.62 -18.80 50.57
CA GLU A 22 -17.93 -19.19 50.02
C GLU A 22 -18.65 -17.97 49.40
N PHE A 23 -17.95 -17.23 48.53
CA PHE A 23 -18.37 -15.90 48.07
C PHE A 23 -19.74 -15.85 47.38
N ASN A 24 -20.13 -16.88 46.63
CA ASN A 24 -21.49 -17.02 46.07
C ASN A 24 -22.57 -16.94 47.18
N LYS A 25 -22.38 -17.65 48.29
CA LYS A 25 -23.34 -17.64 49.42
C LYS A 25 -23.34 -16.29 50.14
N ALA A 26 -22.17 -15.64 50.24
CA ALA A 26 -22.09 -14.29 50.78
C ALA A 26 -22.89 -13.30 49.92
N LEU A 27 -22.73 -13.37 48.59
CA LEU A 27 -23.43 -12.51 47.63
C LEU A 27 -24.95 -12.66 47.73
N GLU A 28 -25.47 -13.89 47.75
CA GLU A 28 -26.92 -14.13 47.87
C GLU A 28 -27.49 -13.56 49.19
N VAL A 29 -26.79 -13.73 50.33
CA VAL A 29 -27.20 -13.10 51.60
C VAL A 29 -27.12 -11.57 51.54
N TYR A 30 -26.15 -10.99 50.82
CA TYR A 30 -26.13 -9.55 50.60
C TYR A 30 -27.27 -9.06 49.69
N LYS A 31 -27.68 -9.84 48.68
CA LYS A 31 -28.86 -9.54 47.84
C LYS A 31 -30.14 -9.55 48.67
N GLU A 32 -30.34 -10.54 49.54
CA GLU A 32 -31.49 -10.55 50.49
C GLU A 32 -31.53 -9.29 51.38
N LEU A 33 -30.35 -8.77 51.76
CA LEU A 33 -30.22 -7.64 52.68
C LEU A 33 -30.11 -6.27 51.98
N ARG A 34 -30.24 -6.20 50.65
CA ARG A 34 -29.90 -5.04 49.80
C ARG A 34 -30.31 -3.67 50.35
N ASP A 35 -31.53 -3.54 50.85
CA ASP A 35 -32.08 -2.26 51.36
C ASP A 35 -31.53 -1.84 52.73
N TYR A 36 -30.97 -2.78 53.48
CA TYR A 36 -30.39 -2.56 54.81
C TYR A 36 -28.87 -2.30 54.79
N LEU A 37 -28.19 -2.56 53.66
CA LEU A 37 -26.74 -2.42 53.57
C LEU A 37 -26.29 -0.96 53.63
N THR A 38 -25.27 -0.69 54.45
CA THR A 38 -24.75 0.68 54.71
C THR A 38 -23.27 0.81 54.33
N VAL A 39 -22.82 2.04 54.14
CA VAL A 39 -21.39 2.33 53.90
C VAL A 39 -20.63 2.32 55.24
N GLU A 40 -21.32 2.74 56.29
CA GLU A 40 -20.85 2.99 57.64
C GLU A 40 -20.39 1.70 58.36
N ASP A 41 -21.02 0.55 58.09
CA ASP A 41 -20.57 -0.79 58.56
C ASP A 41 -19.75 -1.58 57.49
N GLY A 42 -19.51 -0.96 56.33
CA GLY A 42 -18.80 -1.52 55.19
C GLY A 42 -19.56 -2.64 54.43
N SER A 43 -20.79 -2.98 54.80
CA SER A 43 -21.56 -4.05 54.16
C SER A 43 -21.91 -3.74 52.71
N LEU A 44 -22.31 -2.49 52.42
CA LEU A 44 -22.60 -2.04 51.06
C LEU A 44 -21.35 -2.04 50.17
N ILE A 45 -20.16 -1.82 50.77
CA ILE A 45 -18.87 -1.92 50.06
C ILE A 45 -18.52 -3.38 49.77
N ARG A 46 -18.71 -4.31 50.72
CA ARG A 46 -18.48 -5.75 50.50
C ARG A 46 -19.40 -6.30 49.42
N PHE A 47 -20.69 -5.94 49.46
CA PHE A 47 -21.65 -6.28 48.41
C PHE A 47 -21.24 -5.71 47.04
N ALA A 48 -20.84 -4.44 46.97
CA ALA A 48 -20.37 -3.83 45.72
C ALA A 48 -19.14 -4.55 45.13
N LYS A 49 -18.20 -5.00 45.97
CA LYS A 49 -17.03 -5.78 45.53
C LYS A 49 -17.44 -7.12 44.94
N LEU A 50 -18.30 -7.86 45.63
CA LEU A 50 -18.80 -9.16 45.16
C LEU A 50 -19.57 -9.02 43.84
N LEU A 51 -20.43 -8.01 43.68
CA LEU A 51 -21.13 -7.77 42.41
C LEU A 51 -20.18 -7.52 41.24
N VAL A 52 -19.02 -6.87 41.46
CA VAL A 52 -18.00 -6.69 40.42
C VAL A 52 -17.23 -7.99 40.16
N GLU A 53 -16.90 -8.74 41.22
CA GLU A 53 -16.18 -10.02 41.13
C GLU A 53 -16.99 -11.12 40.41
N PHE A 54 -18.32 -11.10 40.55
CA PHE A 54 -19.25 -11.98 39.83
C PHE A 54 -19.80 -11.39 38.52
N GLU A 55 -19.20 -10.30 38.02
CA GLU A 55 -19.56 -9.64 36.75
C GLU A 55 -21.03 -9.16 36.65
N GLU A 56 -21.72 -8.97 37.78
CA GLU A 56 -23.09 -8.44 37.88
C GLU A 56 -23.12 -6.91 37.72
N TYR A 57 -22.51 -6.43 36.63
CA TYR A 57 -22.17 -5.02 36.41
C TYR A 57 -23.36 -4.04 36.46
N SER A 58 -24.55 -4.49 36.06
CA SER A 58 -25.78 -3.67 36.12
C SER A 58 -26.18 -3.32 37.56
N GLU A 59 -26.13 -4.28 38.48
CA GLU A 59 -26.40 -4.04 39.90
C GLU A 59 -25.21 -3.36 40.57
N ALA A 60 -23.98 -3.75 40.22
CA ALA A 60 -22.76 -3.12 40.71
C ALA A 60 -22.75 -1.60 40.45
N LYS A 61 -23.21 -1.17 39.26
CA LYS A 61 -23.37 0.24 38.88
C LYS A 61 -24.26 0.98 39.88
N GLU A 62 -25.46 0.49 40.16
CA GLU A 62 -26.41 1.17 41.05
C GLU A 62 -25.87 1.31 42.48
N VAL A 63 -25.22 0.26 42.98
CA VAL A 63 -24.61 0.27 44.31
C VAL A 63 -23.40 1.22 44.37
N LEU A 64 -22.51 1.19 43.38
CA LEU A 64 -21.32 2.04 43.33
C LEU A 64 -21.65 3.50 43.04
N GLU A 65 -22.66 3.82 42.21
CA GLU A 65 -23.16 5.19 42.04
C GLU A 65 -23.69 5.75 43.38
N LYS A 66 -24.41 4.93 44.17
CA LYS A 66 -24.90 5.30 45.52
C LYS A 66 -23.75 5.59 46.50
N ILE A 67 -22.65 4.81 46.46
CA ILE A 67 -21.48 5.00 47.32
C ILE A 67 -20.64 6.22 46.87
N VAL A 68 -20.22 6.24 45.60
CA VAL A 68 -19.20 7.16 45.09
C VAL A 68 -19.78 8.53 44.75
N LEU A 69 -20.98 8.58 44.15
CA LEU A 69 -21.58 9.84 43.69
C LEU A 69 -22.47 10.46 44.77
N ASN A 70 -23.42 9.69 45.31
CA ASN A 70 -24.42 10.23 46.24
C ASN A 70 -23.88 10.43 47.66
N LYS A 71 -23.14 9.44 48.19
CA LYS A 71 -22.52 9.52 49.53
C LYS A 71 -21.14 10.20 49.53
N LYS A 72 -20.60 10.56 48.36
CA LYS A 72 -19.28 11.19 48.15
C LYS A 72 -18.10 10.43 48.80
N VAL A 73 -18.24 9.12 49.02
CA VAL A 73 -17.16 8.31 49.59
C VAL A 73 -16.16 7.97 48.50
N TYR A 74 -15.06 8.71 48.50
CA TYR A 74 -14.10 8.77 47.40
C TYR A 74 -12.78 8.08 47.76
N THR A 75 -12.73 6.75 47.67
CA THR A 75 -11.46 6.01 47.66
C THR A 75 -11.05 5.72 46.22
N LYS A 76 -9.74 5.71 45.92
CA LYS A 76 -9.25 5.36 44.57
C LYS A 76 -9.75 3.98 44.13
N GLU A 77 -9.85 3.02 45.06
CA GLU A 77 -10.38 1.69 44.82
C GLU A 77 -11.84 1.72 44.33
N LEU A 78 -12.75 2.33 45.10
CA LEU A 78 -14.18 2.40 44.76
C LEU A 78 -14.43 3.13 43.44
N VAL A 79 -13.66 4.18 43.17
CA VAL A 79 -13.78 4.97 41.94
C VAL A 79 -13.24 4.21 40.73
N SER A 80 -12.13 3.48 40.88
CA SER A 80 -11.64 2.56 39.85
C SER A 80 -12.63 1.44 39.56
N MET A 81 -13.26 0.84 40.58
CA MET A 81 -14.30 -0.17 40.37
C MET A 81 -15.49 0.40 39.59
N LEU A 82 -15.99 1.59 39.93
CA LEU A 82 -17.08 2.23 39.18
C LEU A 82 -16.65 2.59 37.74
N ALA A 83 -15.38 2.94 37.52
CA ALA A 83 -14.84 3.16 36.17
C ALA A 83 -14.84 1.86 35.35
N THR A 84 -14.36 0.76 35.93
CA THR A 84 -14.36 -0.58 35.31
C THR A 84 -15.78 -1.08 35.04
N VAL A 85 -16.73 -0.84 35.95
CA VAL A 85 -18.14 -1.15 35.71
C VAL A 85 -18.63 -0.36 34.50
N TYR A 86 -18.50 0.97 34.49
CA TYR A 86 -18.94 1.80 33.36
C TYR A 86 -18.30 1.40 32.03
N GLU A 87 -17.04 0.99 32.02
CA GLU A 87 -16.34 0.44 30.85
C GLU A 87 -17.05 -0.82 30.33
N ASN A 88 -17.28 -1.82 31.19
CA ASN A 88 -17.91 -3.09 30.82
C ASN A 88 -19.38 -2.96 30.36
N ILE A 89 -20.14 -2.00 30.91
CA ILE A 89 -21.52 -1.71 30.47
C ILE A 89 -21.63 -0.60 29.41
N GLY A 90 -20.53 -0.22 28.75
CA GLY A 90 -20.53 0.66 27.57
C GLY A 90 -20.72 2.17 27.85
N TYR A 91 -20.61 2.62 29.09
CA TYR A 91 -20.65 4.04 29.49
C TYR A 91 -19.25 4.68 29.42
N THR A 92 -18.58 4.53 28.26
CA THR A 92 -17.17 4.90 28.05
C THR A 92 -16.81 6.32 28.50
N GLU A 93 -17.66 7.32 28.24
CA GLU A 93 -17.40 8.70 28.67
C GLU A 93 -17.37 8.87 30.19
N LYS A 94 -18.24 8.16 30.91
CA LYS A 94 -18.24 8.15 32.38
C LYS A 94 -17.01 7.42 32.92
N ALA A 95 -16.62 6.31 32.30
CA ALA A 95 -15.40 5.57 32.64
C ALA A 95 -14.15 6.46 32.49
N ILE A 96 -13.99 7.14 31.35
CA ILE A 96 -12.89 8.09 31.09
C ILE A 96 -12.83 9.17 32.19
N VAL A 97 -13.96 9.78 32.55
CA VAL A 97 -14.01 10.81 33.61
C VAL A 97 -13.52 10.27 34.96
N LEU A 98 -13.88 9.03 35.32
CA LEU A 98 -13.44 8.43 36.57
C LEU A 98 -11.96 8.00 36.53
N TYR A 99 -11.50 7.39 35.44
CA TYR A 99 -10.08 7.05 35.26
C TYR A 99 -9.17 8.28 35.29
N LYS A 100 -9.60 9.42 34.72
CA LYS A 100 -8.91 10.71 34.86
C LYS A 100 -8.77 11.12 36.32
N LYS A 101 -9.83 11.03 37.13
CA LYS A 101 -9.79 11.44 38.54
C LYS A 101 -8.95 10.53 39.45
N VAL A 102 -8.83 9.23 39.16
CA VAL A 102 -7.91 8.34 39.91
C VAL A 102 -6.45 8.42 39.43
N GLY A 103 -6.21 9.07 38.29
CA GLY A 103 -4.90 9.27 37.69
C GLY A 103 -4.44 8.12 36.78
N ASN A 104 -5.35 7.24 36.34
CA ASN A 104 -5.04 6.13 35.43
C ASN A 104 -4.92 6.65 33.98
N LYS A 105 -3.78 7.27 33.67
CA LYS A 105 -3.51 7.88 32.36
C LYS A 105 -3.54 6.88 31.20
N GLU A 106 -3.23 5.60 31.47
CA GLU A 106 -3.21 4.53 30.47
C GLU A 106 -4.62 4.21 29.99
N LYS A 107 -5.54 3.84 30.90
CA LYS A 107 -6.96 3.58 30.56
C LYS A 107 -7.66 4.81 29.96
N VAL A 108 -7.31 6.01 30.40
CA VAL A 108 -7.82 7.25 29.78
C VAL A 108 -7.43 7.33 28.31
N ARG A 109 -6.14 7.15 27.99
CA ARG A 109 -5.63 7.18 26.61
C ARG A 109 -6.22 6.06 25.75
N GLU A 110 -6.35 4.86 26.30
CA GLU A 110 -6.97 3.70 25.65
C GLU A 110 -8.43 3.99 25.24
N LEU A 111 -9.26 4.42 26.18
CA LEU A 111 -10.68 4.66 25.95
C LEU A 111 -10.95 5.93 25.11
N GLU A 112 -10.13 6.97 25.25
CA GLU A 112 -10.23 8.16 24.38
C GLU A 112 -9.87 7.82 22.93
N GLN A 113 -8.82 7.00 22.72
CA GLN A 113 -8.45 6.50 21.40
C GLN A 113 -9.55 5.63 20.79
N GLU A 114 -10.16 4.71 21.56
CA GLU A 114 -11.27 3.90 21.06
C GLU A 114 -12.51 4.74 20.70
N ARG A 115 -12.78 5.82 21.44
CA ARG A 115 -13.83 6.77 21.11
C ARG A 115 -13.57 7.52 19.80
N GLU A 116 -12.32 7.95 19.55
CA GLU A 116 -11.95 8.59 18.28
C GLU A 116 -11.98 7.61 17.10
N ILE A 117 -11.48 6.37 17.30
CA ILE A 117 -11.54 5.31 16.28
C ILE A 117 -13.00 5.00 15.92
N SER A 118 -13.91 4.88 16.90
CA SER A 118 -15.33 4.60 16.63
C SER A 118 -16.11 5.73 15.95
N HIS A 119 -15.59 6.97 15.98
CA HIS A 119 -16.21 8.16 15.35
C HIS A 119 -15.17 8.97 14.55
N PRO A 120 -14.58 8.37 13.50
CA PRO A 120 -13.43 8.95 12.81
C PRO A 120 -13.85 10.09 11.87
N LYS A 121 -13.00 11.11 11.76
CA LYS A 121 -13.10 12.11 10.68
C LYS A 121 -13.01 11.42 9.32
N LYS A 122 -13.73 11.97 8.33
CA LYS A 122 -13.74 11.45 6.94
C LYS A 122 -12.32 11.23 6.37
N SER A 123 -11.38 12.12 6.66
CA SER A 123 -9.98 12.01 6.23
C SER A 123 -9.29 10.70 6.64
N TYR A 124 -9.61 10.14 7.81
CA TYR A 124 -9.06 8.86 8.25
C TYR A 124 -9.66 7.69 7.44
N VAL A 125 -10.96 7.76 7.13
CA VAL A 125 -11.66 6.77 6.29
C VAL A 125 -11.12 6.80 4.86
N ASP A 126 -11.01 7.99 4.26
CA ASP A 126 -10.50 8.18 2.90
C ASP A 126 -9.04 7.67 2.80
N LYS A 127 -8.18 8.00 3.78
CA LYS A 127 -6.80 7.48 3.86
C LYS A 127 -6.75 5.96 4.02
N PHE A 128 -7.59 5.37 4.88
CA PHE A 128 -7.65 3.92 5.06
C PHE A 128 -8.03 3.22 3.76
N MET A 129 -9.10 3.69 3.10
CA MET A 129 -9.53 3.14 1.82
C MET A 129 -8.45 3.27 0.74
N SER A 130 -7.70 4.37 0.71
CA SER A 130 -6.59 4.58 -0.22
C SER A 130 -5.36 3.70 0.04
N LEU A 131 -5.13 3.27 1.28
CA LEU A 131 -3.99 2.42 1.65
C LEU A 131 -4.31 0.93 1.47
N PHE A 132 -5.53 0.51 1.85
CA PHE A 132 -5.99 -0.87 1.78
C PHE A 132 -6.85 -1.14 0.54
N SER A 133 -6.55 -0.49 -0.58
CA SER A 133 -7.22 -0.67 -1.87
C SER A 133 -6.67 -1.88 -2.64
N GLY A 134 -7.08 -3.08 -2.22
CA GLY A 134 -6.82 -4.31 -2.97
C GLY A 134 -7.78 -4.47 -4.15
N ARG A 135 -8.32 -5.69 -4.30
CA ARG A 135 -9.32 -6.03 -5.31
C ARG A 135 -10.57 -5.15 -5.22
N GLU A 136 -11.05 -4.71 -6.38
CA GLU A 136 -11.97 -3.59 -6.51
C GLU A 136 -13.45 -3.98 -6.41
N ASP A 137 -13.80 -5.20 -6.85
CA ASP A 137 -15.17 -5.73 -6.91
C ASP A 137 -15.60 -6.49 -5.63
N VAL A 138 -14.68 -6.72 -4.69
CA VAL A 138 -14.92 -7.61 -3.53
C VAL A 138 -14.00 -7.32 -2.34
N PHE A 139 -14.59 -7.35 -1.14
CA PHE A 139 -13.87 -7.42 0.14
C PHE A 139 -14.47 -8.54 0.99
N ALA A 140 -13.98 -8.79 2.20
CA ALA A 140 -14.57 -9.77 3.12
C ALA A 140 -14.91 -9.19 4.49
N VAL A 141 -15.90 -9.80 5.15
CA VAL A 141 -16.31 -9.50 6.52
C VAL A 141 -16.15 -10.76 7.37
N GLN A 142 -15.63 -10.61 8.59
CA GLN A 142 -15.53 -11.70 9.56
C GLN A 142 -16.89 -11.99 10.21
N THR A 143 -17.29 -13.25 10.19
CA THR A 143 -18.42 -13.83 10.94
C THR A 143 -17.88 -14.88 11.94
N PRO A 144 -18.71 -15.50 12.80
CA PRO A 144 -18.26 -16.59 13.67
C PRO A 144 -17.66 -17.80 12.93
N GLU A 145 -18.10 -18.06 11.70
CA GLU A 145 -17.70 -19.22 10.89
C GLU A 145 -16.44 -18.96 10.03
N GLY A 146 -16.03 -17.71 9.84
CA GLY A 146 -14.86 -17.37 9.03
C GLY A 146 -14.94 -15.98 8.40
N TYR A 147 -14.33 -15.82 7.22
CA TYR A 147 -14.46 -14.61 6.40
C TYR A 147 -15.35 -14.87 5.19
N TYR A 148 -16.34 -14.00 4.99
CA TYR A 148 -17.33 -14.12 3.92
C TYR A 148 -17.15 -12.98 2.90
N PRO A 149 -17.08 -13.28 1.60
CA PRO A 149 -16.90 -12.27 0.56
C PRO A 149 -18.18 -11.45 0.34
N VAL A 150 -18.02 -10.14 0.29
CA VAL A 150 -19.06 -9.16 -0.06
C VAL A 150 -18.73 -8.64 -1.46
N ARG A 151 -19.50 -9.08 -2.47
CA ARG A 151 -19.28 -8.81 -3.91
C ARG A 151 -19.77 -7.42 -4.31
N ARG A 152 -19.08 -6.39 -3.82
CA ARG A 152 -19.15 -4.99 -4.26
C ARG A 152 -17.88 -4.27 -3.79
N PRO A 153 -17.55 -3.09 -4.33
CA PRO A 153 -16.55 -2.22 -3.73
C PRO A 153 -16.82 -1.95 -2.24
N MET A 154 -15.75 -1.92 -1.44
CA MET A 154 -15.78 -1.44 -0.06
C MET A 154 -16.12 0.06 -0.05
N ASN A 155 -16.98 0.51 0.88
CA ASN A 155 -17.37 1.91 1.00
C ASN A 155 -17.08 2.49 2.40
N SER A 156 -17.28 3.80 2.56
CA SER A 156 -17.00 4.50 3.83
C SER A 156 -17.79 3.95 5.02
N SER A 157 -19.04 3.46 4.82
CA SER A 157 -19.83 2.85 5.90
C SER A 157 -19.21 1.53 6.38
N ASP A 158 -18.57 0.78 5.48
CA ASP A 158 -17.88 -0.45 5.87
C ASP A 158 -16.70 -0.17 6.79
N VAL A 159 -15.91 0.86 6.46
CA VAL A 159 -14.75 1.30 7.27
C VAL A 159 -15.19 1.91 8.59
N LEU A 160 -16.30 2.67 8.62
CA LEU A 160 -16.87 3.20 9.86
C LEU A 160 -17.32 2.09 10.82
N GLU A 161 -18.01 1.06 10.33
CA GLU A 161 -18.38 -0.10 11.15
C GLU A 161 -17.18 -0.94 11.58
N HIS A 162 -16.14 -1.01 10.75
CA HIS A 162 -14.87 -1.68 11.06
C HIS A 162 -14.12 -0.99 12.19
N PHE A 163 -13.94 0.32 12.10
CA PHE A 163 -13.28 1.08 13.16
C PHE A 163 -14.12 1.07 14.45
N ALA A 164 -15.44 1.18 14.35
CA ALA A 164 -16.34 1.01 15.49
C ALA A 164 -16.34 -0.41 16.10
N GLY A 165 -15.60 -1.37 15.54
CA GLY A 165 -15.50 -2.75 16.04
C GLY A 165 -16.79 -3.57 15.86
N ARG A 166 -17.77 -3.04 15.10
CA ARG A 166 -19.05 -3.72 14.80
C ARG A 166 -18.87 -4.83 13.77
N LYS A 167 -17.84 -4.73 12.93
CA LYS A 167 -17.36 -5.81 12.05
C LYS A 167 -15.84 -5.79 11.96
N THR A 168 -15.24 -6.86 11.45
CA THR A 168 -13.82 -6.92 11.13
C THR A 168 -13.67 -7.22 9.64
N LEU A 169 -12.98 -6.35 8.92
CA LEU A 169 -12.77 -6.45 7.48
C LEU A 169 -11.51 -7.24 7.13
N GLY A 170 -11.56 -7.88 5.96
CA GLY A 170 -10.38 -8.32 5.22
C GLY A 170 -10.44 -7.85 3.77
N VAL A 171 -9.28 -7.72 3.14
CA VAL A 171 -9.13 -7.27 1.76
C VAL A 171 -8.39 -8.33 0.96
N TYR A 172 -8.85 -8.58 -0.27
CA TYR A 172 -8.15 -9.43 -1.22
C TYR A 172 -7.03 -8.61 -1.85
N VAL A 173 -5.77 -8.99 -1.63
CA VAL A 173 -4.61 -8.10 -1.87
C VAL A 173 -4.39 -7.80 -3.36
N LEU A 174 -4.59 -8.81 -4.21
CA LEU A 174 -4.34 -8.74 -5.65
C LEU A 174 -5.53 -8.09 -6.39
N ARG A 175 -5.24 -7.03 -7.15
CA ARG A 175 -6.21 -6.30 -7.97
C ARG A 175 -6.58 -7.07 -9.23
N SER A 176 -7.63 -6.65 -9.92
CA SER A 176 -8.13 -7.26 -11.16
C SER A 176 -7.11 -7.29 -12.33
N ASP A 177 -6.08 -6.43 -12.25
CA ASP A 177 -5.02 -6.19 -13.24
C ASP A 177 -3.67 -6.85 -12.86
N ASP A 178 -3.68 -7.83 -11.93
CA ASP A 178 -2.48 -8.50 -11.38
C ASP A 178 -1.49 -7.55 -10.64
N THR A 179 -1.92 -6.33 -10.29
CA THR A 179 -1.15 -5.39 -9.47
C THR A 179 -1.56 -5.39 -8.00
N VAL A 180 -0.76 -4.73 -7.15
CA VAL A 180 -1.07 -4.47 -5.75
C VAL A 180 -0.77 -3.02 -5.37
N LYS A 181 -1.59 -2.45 -4.48
CA LYS A 181 -1.34 -1.14 -3.83
C LYS A 181 -0.62 -1.26 -2.50
N PHE A 182 -0.59 -2.46 -1.92
CA PHE A 182 0.11 -2.77 -0.70
C PHE A 182 0.55 -4.24 -0.70
N ALA A 183 1.52 -4.55 0.14
CA ALA A 183 2.03 -5.86 0.42
C ALA A 183 2.13 -6.05 1.95
N ALA A 184 2.30 -7.29 2.40
CA ALA A 184 2.58 -7.56 3.80
C ALA A 184 3.46 -8.78 4.00
N TYR A 185 4.25 -8.76 5.07
CA TYR A 185 4.61 -10.00 5.77
C TYR A 185 3.58 -10.26 6.86
N ASP A 186 3.09 -11.49 6.94
CA ASP A 186 2.28 -12.01 8.04
C ASP A 186 3.15 -12.96 8.87
N VAL A 187 3.51 -12.54 10.08
CA VAL A 187 4.45 -13.22 10.98
C VAL A 187 3.65 -13.80 12.15
N ASP A 188 3.47 -15.12 12.15
CA ASP A 188 2.53 -15.80 13.04
C ASP A 188 3.17 -17.03 13.70
N VAL A 189 2.70 -17.42 14.89
CA VAL A 189 3.16 -18.64 15.57
C VAL A 189 2.64 -19.86 14.82
N ARG A 190 3.51 -20.84 14.51
CA ARG A 190 3.07 -22.12 13.94
C ARG A 190 2.16 -22.87 14.91
N LYS A 191 1.10 -23.50 14.38
CA LYS A 191 0.05 -24.18 15.18
C LYS A 191 0.63 -25.22 16.15
N ASP A 192 1.63 -25.93 15.66
CA ASP A 192 2.46 -26.94 16.33
C ASP A 192 3.24 -26.38 17.54
N PHE A 193 3.44 -25.07 17.63
CA PHE A 193 4.14 -24.36 18.70
C PHE A 193 3.26 -23.35 19.47
N GLU A 194 1.93 -23.34 19.28
CA GLU A 194 1.02 -22.33 19.88
C GLU A 194 1.08 -22.24 21.41
N ASN A 195 1.46 -23.33 22.09
CA ASN A 195 1.55 -23.43 23.56
C ASN A 195 2.96 -23.13 24.12
N ASP A 196 3.96 -22.93 23.27
CA ASP A 196 5.31 -22.57 23.69
C ASP A 196 5.42 -21.05 23.90
N LEU A 197 5.75 -20.63 25.13
CA LEU A 197 5.90 -19.23 25.51
C LEU A 197 7.06 -18.54 24.78
N SER A 198 8.07 -19.27 24.32
CA SER A 198 9.18 -18.71 23.54
C SER A 198 8.75 -18.29 22.13
N SER A 199 7.71 -18.92 21.57
CA SER A 199 7.23 -18.65 20.20
C SER A 199 6.71 -17.24 20.00
N GLU A 200 6.10 -16.64 21.03
CA GLU A 200 5.65 -15.24 20.99
C GLU A 200 6.82 -14.26 20.95
N PHE A 201 7.90 -14.56 21.68
CA PHE A 201 9.15 -13.82 21.61
C PHE A 201 9.83 -13.98 20.24
N HIS A 202 9.86 -15.19 19.69
CA HIS A 202 10.40 -15.45 18.35
C HIS A 202 9.63 -14.70 17.26
N CYS A 203 8.29 -14.66 17.29
CA CYS A 203 7.50 -13.86 16.35
C CYS A 203 7.79 -12.36 16.50
N LYS A 204 7.91 -11.88 17.74
CA LYS A 204 8.22 -10.48 18.05
C LYS A 204 9.56 -10.05 17.46
N GLU A 205 10.63 -10.80 17.71
CA GLU A 205 11.95 -10.47 17.17
C GLU A 205 12.03 -10.71 15.64
N THR A 206 11.36 -11.72 15.09
CA THR A 206 11.25 -11.92 13.62
C THR A 206 10.63 -10.70 12.94
N ALA A 207 9.51 -10.19 13.47
CA ALA A 207 8.86 -8.99 12.93
C ALA A 207 9.76 -7.74 13.04
N LYS A 208 10.49 -7.60 14.14
CA LYS A 208 11.46 -6.53 14.35
C LYS A 208 12.64 -6.58 13.36
N MET A 209 13.18 -7.78 13.11
CA MET A 209 14.28 -7.99 12.18
C MET A 209 13.86 -7.72 10.74
N LEU A 210 12.67 -8.19 10.32
CA LEU A 210 12.10 -7.85 9.01
C LEU A 210 11.89 -6.34 8.82
N TYR A 211 11.43 -5.64 9.85
CA TYR A 211 11.30 -4.17 9.80
C TYR A 211 12.66 -3.49 9.56
N TYR A 212 13.72 -3.92 10.24
CA TYR A 212 15.06 -3.36 10.01
C TYR A 212 15.63 -3.71 8.63
N LEU A 213 15.39 -4.92 8.11
CA LEU A 213 15.82 -5.33 6.76
C LEU A 213 15.09 -4.53 5.66
N LEU A 214 13.78 -4.33 5.80
CA LEU A 214 13.02 -3.44 4.91
C LEU A 214 13.60 -2.02 4.94
N ARG A 215 13.91 -1.51 6.14
CA ARG A 215 14.49 -0.16 6.32
C ARG A 215 15.93 -0.02 5.81
N SER A 216 16.75 -1.07 5.83
CA SER A 216 18.10 -1.04 5.22
C SER A 216 18.03 -0.96 3.69
N ASP A 217 16.99 -1.57 3.11
CA ASP A 217 16.70 -1.51 1.68
C ASP A 217 15.83 -0.28 1.32
N ASN A 218 15.78 0.71 2.22
CA ASN A 218 15.02 1.97 2.13
C ASN A 218 13.48 1.84 2.01
N LEU A 219 12.91 0.65 2.17
CA LEU A 219 11.46 0.44 2.19
C LEU A 219 10.85 0.91 3.52
N ASN A 220 9.87 1.80 3.40
CA ASN A 220 8.96 2.14 4.49
C ASN A 220 8.00 0.97 4.74
N ALA A 221 7.99 0.48 5.98
CA ALA A 221 7.13 -0.58 6.46
C ALA A 221 6.49 -0.19 7.80
N TYR A 222 5.29 -0.70 8.06
CA TYR A 222 4.47 -0.31 9.20
C TYR A 222 4.01 -1.54 9.96
N ILE A 223 4.44 -1.68 11.21
CA ILE A 223 4.21 -2.88 12.03
C ILE A 223 2.84 -2.79 12.70
N GLU A 224 2.02 -3.82 12.56
CA GLU A 224 0.74 -4.00 13.25
C GLU A 224 0.81 -5.23 14.15
N PHE A 225 0.33 -5.12 15.40
CA PHE A 225 -0.01 -6.29 16.20
C PHE A 225 -1.36 -6.86 15.75
N SER A 226 -1.37 -8.12 15.31
CA SER A 226 -2.57 -8.77 14.74
C SER A 226 -3.65 -9.07 15.79
N GLY A 227 -3.46 -8.73 17.07
CA GLY A 227 -4.45 -8.86 18.14
C GLY A 227 -4.38 -10.19 18.92
N ARG A 228 -3.48 -11.12 18.55
CA ARG A 228 -3.25 -12.38 19.30
C ARG A 228 -1.77 -12.66 19.56
N LYS A 229 -1.06 -13.32 18.64
CA LYS A 229 0.36 -13.74 18.78
C LYS A 229 1.20 -13.39 17.55
N GLY A 230 0.60 -12.80 16.52
CA GLY A 230 1.27 -12.46 15.27
C GLY A 230 1.38 -10.96 15.02
N TYR A 231 2.13 -10.62 13.98
CA TYR A 231 2.41 -9.26 13.54
C TYR A 231 2.29 -9.19 12.02
N HIS A 232 1.65 -8.15 11.50
CA HIS A 232 1.75 -7.83 10.08
C HIS A 232 2.77 -6.70 9.89
N LEU A 233 3.60 -6.77 8.85
CA LEU A 233 4.41 -5.64 8.40
C LEU A 233 3.85 -5.17 7.07
N TRP A 234 3.20 -4.01 7.06
CA TRP A 234 2.56 -3.44 5.88
C TRP A 234 3.53 -2.60 5.07
N ILE A 235 3.62 -2.86 3.76
CA ILE A 235 4.38 -2.07 2.80
C ILE A 235 3.38 -1.48 1.79
N PHE A 236 3.28 -0.16 1.68
CA PHE A 236 2.35 0.52 0.77
C PHE A 236 3.07 1.07 -0.46
N PHE A 237 2.37 1.24 -1.58
CA PHE A 237 2.89 1.81 -2.83
C PHE A 237 2.07 3.01 -3.32
N ASP A 238 2.75 4.01 -3.87
CA ASP A 238 2.15 5.26 -4.35
C ASP A 238 1.18 5.04 -5.52
N ILE A 239 1.56 4.19 -6.48
CA ILE A 239 0.73 3.65 -7.56
C ILE A 239 0.61 2.11 -7.44
N PRO A 240 -0.33 1.45 -8.13
CA PRO A 240 -0.34 0.00 -8.18
C PRO A 240 0.92 -0.53 -8.86
N VAL A 241 1.50 -1.60 -8.32
CA VAL A 241 2.75 -2.22 -8.79
C VAL A 241 2.54 -3.70 -9.08
N ALA A 242 3.27 -4.25 -10.06
CA ALA A 242 3.13 -5.65 -10.46
C ALA A 242 3.43 -6.62 -9.29
N ALA A 243 2.51 -7.55 -9.01
CA ALA A 243 2.58 -8.43 -7.85
C ALA A 243 3.85 -9.31 -7.82
N PHE A 244 4.35 -9.73 -8.99
CA PHE A 244 5.56 -10.56 -9.07
C PHE A 244 6.83 -9.81 -8.61
N LYS A 245 6.96 -8.52 -8.95
CA LYS A 245 8.11 -7.70 -8.52
C LYS A 245 8.14 -7.56 -7.00
N VAL A 246 6.97 -7.29 -6.41
CA VAL A 246 6.77 -7.28 -4.95
C VAL A 246 7.16 -8.63 -4.33
N ARG A 247 6.67 -9.74 -4.88
CA ARG A 247 6.97 -11.08 -4.33
C ARG A 247 8.45 -11.42 -4.38
N VAL A 248 9.15 -11.11 -5.48
CA VAL A 248 10.60 -11.36 -5.60
C VAL A 248 11.37 -10.49 -4.61
N VAL A 249 11.09 -9.19 -4.52
CA VAL A 249 11.76 -8.30 -3.56
C VAL A 249 11.53 -8.76 -2.11
N LEU A 250 10.29 -9.08 -1.74
CA LEU A 250 10.00 -9.54 -0.38
C LEU A 250 10.52 -10.96 -0.09
N ALA A 251 10.65 -11.83 -1.09
CA ALA A 251 11.30 -13.13 -0.90
C ALA A 251 12.79 -12.96 -0.62
N LYS A 252 13.49 -12.15 -1.43
CA LYS A 252 14.93 -11.86 -1.28
C LYS A 252 15.26 -11.18 0.05
N ILE A 253 14.37 -10.30 0.54
CA ILE A 253 14.51 -9.68 1.88
C ILE A 253 14.30 -10.70 2.99
N LEU A 254 13.36 -11.65 2.83
CA LEU A 254 13.12 -12.71 3.80
C LEU A 254 14.26 -13.76 3.82
N GLU A 255 14.91 -14.03 2.69
CA GLU A 255 16.08 -14.91 2.58
C GLU A 255 17.29 -14.40 3.40
N LYS A 256 17.38 -13.10 3.68
CA LYS A 256 18.38 -12.50 4.58
C LYS A 256 18.17 -12.88 6.06
N LEU A 257 17.04 -13.52 6.42
CA LEU A 257 16.63 -13.78 7.80
C LEU A 257 16.53 -15.28 8.11
N GLN A 258 17.23 -15.72 9.16
CA GLN A 258 17.03 -17.05 9.74
C GLN A 258 15.73 -17.06 10.58
N VAL A 259 14.61 -17.43 9.97
CA VAL A 259 13.32 -17.56 10.67
C VAL A 259 13.36 -18.75 11.65
N PRO A 260 13.05 -18.54 12.95
CA PRO A 260 13.01 -19.64 13.93
C PRO A 260 11.94 -20.68 13.58
N GLU A 261 12.19 -21.97 13.88
CA GLU A 261 11.29 -23.05 13.47
C GLU A 261 9.84 -22.86 13.96
N SER A 262 9.64 -22.24 15.14
CA SER A 262 8.33 -21.97 15.73
C SER A 262 7.52 -20.87 15.03
N VAL A 263 8.12 -20.14 14.09
CA VAL A 263 7.52 -18.96 13.42
C VAL A 263 7.19 -19.31 11.97
N LYS A 264 6.05 -18.84 11.49
CA LYS A 264 5.67 -18.84 10.08
C LYS A 264 5.70 -17.40 9.59
N VAL A 265 6.34 -17.16 8.44
CA VAL A 265 6.25 -15.89 7.72
C VAL A 265 5.59 -16.14 6.37
N GLU A 266 4.49 -15.46 6.08
CA GLU A 266 3.84 -15.49 4.77
C GLU A 266 3.93 -14.13 4.06
N ILE A 267 4.23 -14.15 2.76
CA ILE A 267 4.29 -12.95 1.92
C ILE A 267 2.94 -12.75 1.23
N PHE A 268 2.38 -11.55 1.33
CA PHE A 268 1.20 -11.11 0.60
C PHE A 268 1.61 -10.04 -0.43
N PRO A 269 1.24 -10.18 -1.72
CA PRO A 269 0.40 -11.23 -2.30
C PRO A 269 1.12 -12.60 -2.37
N LYS A 270 0.36 -13.72 -2.27
CA LYS A 270 0.93 -15.08 -2.36
C LYS A 270 1.09 -15.59 -3.81
N GLN A 271 0.47 -14.95 -4.79
CA GLN A 271 0.61 -15.28 -6.21
C GLN A 271 0.74 -14.03 -7.07
N ASP A 272 1.28 -14.22 -8.28
CA ASP A 272 1.52 -13.16 -9.26
C ASP A 272 0.27 -12.77 -10.05
N LYS A 273 -0.68 -13.71 -10.22
CA LYS A 273 -1.85 -13.54 -11.09
C LYS A 273 -3.16 -14.05 -10.50
N LEU A 274 -4.30 -13.46 -10.89
CA LEU A 274 -5.64 -13.92 -10.55
C LEU A 274 -6.05 -15.12 -11.41
N ASN A 275 -5.74 -16.32 -10.94
CA ASN A 275 -6.13 -17.60 -11.58
C ASN A 275 -7.63 -17.94 -11.35
N GLY A 276 -8.55 -17.04 -11.71
CA GLY A 276 -10.01 -17.23 -11.63
C GLY A 276 -10.65 -17.19 -10.23
N GLY A 277 -9.86 -17.25 -9.16
CA GLY A 277 -10.31 -17.10 -7.77
C GLY A 277 -10.48 -15.65 -7.32
N LEU A 278 -10.83 -15.45 -6.03
CA LEU A 278 -10.90 -14.11 -5.42
C LEU A 278 -9.51 -13.51 -5.11
N GLY A 279 -8.46 -14.34 -5.06
CA GLY A 279 -7.14 -13.98 -4.53
C GLY A 279 -6.99 -14.33 -3.04
N ASN A 280 -5.88 -13.93 -2.41
CA ASN A 280 -5.69 -14.16 -0.96
C ASN A 280 -6.27 -13.01 -0.17
N LEU A 281 -7.00 -13.36 0.88
CA LEU A 281 -7.50 -12.45 1.88
C LEU A 281 -6.44 -12.20 2.95
N ILE A 282 -6.26 -10.93 3.34
CA ILE A 282 -5.59 -10.55 4.59
C ILE A 282 -6.55 -9.69 5.42
N LYS A 283 -6.52 -9.82 6.75
CA LYS A 283 -7.26 -8.96 7.67
C LYS A 283 -6.59 -7.60 7.76
N VAL A 284 -7.35 -6.52 7.68
CA VAL A 284 -6.81 -5.14 7.75
C VAL A 284 -6.77 -4.60 9.21
N PRO A 285 -5.89 -3.63 9.52
CA PRO A 285 -5.71 -3.06 10.87
C PRO A 285 -6.96 -2.41 11.45
N PHE A 286 -6.92 -2.04 12.73
CA PHE A 286 -8.00 -1.41 13.53
C PHE A 286 -9.24 -2.26 13.84
N GLY A 287 -9.40 -3.41 13.18
CA GLY A 287 -10.45 -4.38 13.51
C GLY A 287 -10.28 -5.00 14.90
N VAL A 288 -11.30 -5.71 15.36
CA VAL A 288 -11.28 -6.45 16.63
C VAL A 288 -11.03 -7.93 16.36
N HIS A 289 -10.03 -8.52 17.01
CA HIS A 289 -9.67 -9.93 16.81
C HIS A 289 -10.74 -10.85 17.44
N ALA A 290 -11.44 -11.64 16.62
CA ALA A 290 -12.60 -12.46 17.03
C ALA A 290 -12.43 -13.29 18.32
N LYS A 291 -11.28 -13.96 18.53
CA LYS A 291 -11.02 -14.78 19.75
C LYS A 291 -10.66 -13.95 20.99
N THR A 292 -9.60 -13.14 20.91
CA THR A 292 -9.03 -12.38 22.05
C THR A 292 -9.80 -11.11 22.41
N LYS A 293 -10.70 -10.64 21.52
CA LYS A 293 -11.39 -9.33 21.59
C LYS A 293 -10.47 -8.10 21.67
N LYS A 294 -9.15 -8.28 21.50
CA LYS A 294 -8.19 -7.17 21.42
C LYS A 294 -8.31 -6.48 20.06
N ARG A 295 -8.19 -5.15 20.08
CA ARG A 295 -8.08 -4.33 18.87
C ARG A 295 -6.71 -4.53 18.23
N CYS A 296 -6.69 -4.58 16.90
CA CYS A 296 -5.48 -4.64 16.09
C CYS A 296 -4.89 -3.23 15.94
N VAL A 297 -3.61 -3.03 16.26
CA VAL A 297 -3.01 -1.70 16.42
C VAL A 297 -1.61 -1.62 15.81
N PHE A 298 -1.27 -0.47 15.24
CA PHE A 298 0.07 -0.14 14.80
C PHE A 298 1.03 0.06 15.98
N LEU A 299 2.27 -0.39 15.80
CA LEU A 299 3.36 -0.33 16.77
C LEU A 299 4.50 0.55 16.25
N ASP A 300 5.26 1.13 17.17
CA ASP A 300 6.51 1.81 16.87
C ASP A 300 7.68 0.82 16.62
N GLU A 301 8.86 1.36 16.30
CA GLU A 301 10.11 0.61 16.11
C GLU A 301 10.56 -0.20 17.35
N LYS A 302 9.99 0.08 18.53
CA LYS A 302 10.23 -0.62 19.80
C LYS A 302 9.14 -1.64 20.10
N LEU A 303 8.23 -1.86 19.14
CA LEU A 303 7.06 -2.73 19.22
C LEU A 303 6.12 -2.34 20.37
N SER A 304 5.98 -1.04 20.62
CA SER A 304 5.04 -0.46 21.58
C SER A 304 3.84 0.16 20.85
N PRO A 305 2.60 0.04 21.37
CA PRO A 305 1.41 0.60 20.72
C PRO A 305 1.46 2.13 20.55
N ILE A 306 1.26 2.59 19.31
CA ILE A 306 1.34 4.02 18.96
C ILE A 306 0.20 4.82 19.61
N SER A 307 0.55 5.98 20.17
CA SER A 307 -0.32 6.84 20.98
C SER A 307 -1.56 7.35 20.29
N ASN A 308 -1.46 7.66 18.99
CA ASN A 308 -2.57 8.12 18.18
C ASN A 308 -2.59 7.32 16.89
N GLN A 309 -3.37 6.24 16.90
CA GLN A 309 -3.52 5.31 15.78
C GLN A 309 -4.05 5.97 14.50
N LEU A 310 -4.94 6.97 14.64
CA LEU A 310 -5.58 7.65 13.50
C LEU A 310 -4.66 8.71 12.88
N ASP A 311 -3.98 9.51 13.69
CA ASP A 311 -3.00 10.47 13.16
C ASP A 311 -1.78 9.72 12.59
N PHE A 312 -1.41 8.56 13.14
CA PHE A 312 -0.39 7.69 12.53
C PHE A 312 -0.82 7.21 11.13
N LEU A 313 -2.07 6.75 10.98
CA LEU A 313 -2.63 6.36 9.67
C LEU A 313 -2.51 7.46 8.62
N LEU A 314 -2.74 8.74 8.98
CA LEU A 314 -2.55 9.85 8.03
C LEU A 314 -1.09 10.00 7.58
N ASN A 315 -0.14 9.81 8.52
CA ASN A 315 1.30 9.92 8.30
C ASN A 315 1.93 8.68 7.63
N ILE A 316 1.19 7.60 7.40
CA ILE A 316 1.66 6.47 6.58
C ILE A 316 1.99 6.97 5.17
N SER A 317 3.27 6.88 4.82
CA SER A 317 3.84 7.28 3.54
C SER A 317 4.07 6.03 2.68
N PRO A 318 3.41 5.90 1.52
CA PRO A 318 3.72 4.84 0.56
C PRO A 318 5.14 4.94 0.01
N ASN A 319 5.68 3.81 -0.41
CA ASN A 319 6.92 3.73 -1.17
C ASN A 319 6.66 4.10 -2.63
N SER A 320 7.63 4.75 -3.27
CA SER A 320 7.57 4.96 -4.72
C SER A 320 7.69 3.64 -5.47
N SER A 321 6.88 3.42 -6.50
CA SER A 321 7.01 2.31 -7.45
C SER A 321 8.43 2.19 -8.03
N TYR A 322 9.11 3.31 -8.27
CA TYR A 322 10.51 3.36 -8.71
C TYR A 322 11.51 2.68 -7.76
N LEU A 323 11.33 2.85 -6.44
CA LEU A 323 12.18 2.18 -5.44
C LEU A 323 12.02 0.66 -5.51
N LEU A 324 10.78 0.18 -5.63
CA LEU A 324 10.51 -1.25 -5.81
C LEU A 324 11.13 -1.78 -7.11
N GLU A 325 11.01 -1.03 -8.21
CA GLU A 325 11.61 -1.37 -9.50
C GLU A 325 13.13 -1.47 -9.42
N SER A 326 13.78 -0.55 -8.69
CA SER A 326 15.23 -0.55 -8.45
C SER A 326 15.67 -1.79 -7.66
N LEU A 327 14.99 -2.10 -6.55
CA LEU A 327 15.29 -3.28 -5.72
C LEU A 327 15.03 -4.59 -6.48
N PHE A 328 13.99 -4.63 -7.31
CA PHE A 328 13.70 -5.79 -8.13
C PHE A 328 14.82 -6.07 -9.14
N ARG A 329 15.33 -5.02 -9.81
CA ARG A 329 16.47 -5.13 -10.74
C ARG A 329 17.73 -5.58 -10.01
N GLU A 330 18.08 -4.91 -8.91
CA GLU A 330 19.25 -5.25 -8.10
C GLU A 330 19.27 -6.75 -7.73
N TYR A 331 18.14 -7.28 -7.23
CA TYR A 331 18.08 -8.69 -6.84
C TYR A 331 18.05 -9.70 -7.98
N VAL A 332 17.50 -9.34 -9.15
CA VAL A 332 17.51 -10.21 -10.34
C VAL A 332 18.90 -10.21 -11.00
N ASP A 333 19.57 -9.06 -11.04
CA ASP A 333 20.92 -8.94 -11.59
C ASP A 333 21.94 -9.68 -10.70
N THR A 334 21.80 -9.64 -9.35
CA THR A 334 22.68 -10.43 -8.46
C THR A 334 22.53 -11.94 -8.61
N ASP A 335 21.35 -12.45 -9.01
CA ASP A 335 21.16 -13.88 -9.24
C ASP A 335 21.88 -14.37 -10.51
N TYR A 336 22.18 -13.48 -11.47
CA TYR A 336 23.01 -13.80 -12.64
C TYR A 336 24.50 -13.92 -12.28
N ASP A 337 25.05 -13.00 -11.48
CA ASP A 337 26.46 -13.05 -11.05
C ASP A 337 26.77 -14.25 -10.14
N ILE A 338 25.80 -14.70 -9.34
CA ILE A 338 26.00 -15.87 -8.46
C ILE A 338 26.10 -17.17 -9.27
N GLN A 339 25.31 -17.34 -10.35
CA GLN A 339 25.32 -18.57 -11.15
C GLN A 339 26.64 -18.82 -11.87
N ASP A 340 27.32 -17.79 -12.39
CA ASP A 340 28.64 -17.97 -13.03
C ASP A 340 29.72 -18.38 -12.01
N SER A 341 29.60 -17.93 -10.74
CA SER A 341 30.54 -18.29 -9.67
C SER A 341 30.44 -19.76 -9.22
N GLU A 342 29.24 -20.34 -9.21
CA GLU A 342 29.06 -21.76 -8.87
C GLU A 342 29.49 -22.70 -10.02
N ILE A 343 29.34 -22.26 -11.28
CA ILE A 343 29.72 -23.06 -12.47
C ILE A 343 31.23 -23.30 -12.57
N GLU A 344 32.10 -22.39 -12.09
CA GLU A 344 33.54 -22.65 -12.02
C GLU A 344 33.91 -23.67 -10.93
N SER A 345 33.17 -23.73 -9.82
CA SER A 345 33.45 -24.66 -8.71
C SER A 345 33.17 -26.14 -9.06
N ILE A 346 32.28 -26.40 -10.02
CA ILE A 346 31.82 -27.74 -10.40
C ILE A 346 32.72 -28.40 -11.47
N LYS A 347 33.52 -27.64 -12.21
CA LYS A 347 34.33 -28.16 -13.34
C LYS A 347 35.61 -28.92 -12.94
N THR A 348 35.95 -29.00 -11.66
CA THR A 348 37.12 -29.74 -11.16
C THR A 348 36.78 -30.95 -10.29
N LYS A 349 36.10 -31.98 -10.84
CA LYS A 349 36.28 -33.38 -10.41
C LYS A 349 35.74 -34.44 -11.39
N LYS A 350 36.65 -35.36 -11.72
CA LYS A 350 36.48 -36.72 -12.28
C LYS A 350 36.25 -36.91 -13.79
N VAL A 351 37.17 -37.72 -14.32
CA VAL A 351 37.31 -38.24 -15.68
C VAL A 351 36.69 -39.64 -15.77
N SER A 352 36.57 -40.16 -17.00
CA SER A 352 36.39 -41.59 -17.37
C SER A 352 34.91 -42.02 -17.57
N SER A 353 34.53 -42.77 -18.62
CA SER A 353 35.31 -43.26 -19.77
C SER A 353 34.48 -43.72 -20.99
N LYS A 354 35.18 -43.85 -22.14
CA LYS A 354 34.96 -44.81 -23.24
C LYS A 354 33.78 -44.63 -24.25
N VAL A 355 34.21 -44.28 -25.48
CA VAL A 355 34.16 -45.14 -26.70
C VAL A 355 33.08 -44.89 -27.77
N LYS A 356 33.59 -44.44 -28.94
CA LYS A 356 33.13 -44.65 -30.34
C LYS A 356 31.77 -44.08 -30.77
N LYS A 357 31.55 -43.77 -32.06
CA LYS A 357 32.38 -43.24 -33.17
C LYS A 357 31.43 -43.01 -34.36
N GLU A 358 31.92 -42.37 -35.42
CA GLU A 358 31.32 -42.24 -36.77
C GLU A 358 30.31 -41.09 -36.94
N SER A 359 30.39 -40.27 -38.00
CA SER A 359 31.45 -40.17 -39.02
C SER A 359 31.45 -38.80 -39.74
N ASN A 360 32.62 -38.42 -40.28
CA ASN A 360 32.92 -37.76 -41.58
C ASN A 360 31.94 -36.71 -42.18
N GLN A 361 32.37 -35.65 -42.87
CA GLN A 361 33.62 -35.30 -43.56
C GLN A 361 33.79 -33.74 -43.46
N VAL A 362 34.93 -33.11 -43.17
CA VAL A 362 36.32 -33.15 -43.72
C VAL A 362 36.56 -32.09 -44.81
N ILE A 363 37.76 -31.48 -44.72
CA ILE A 363 38.54 -30.63 -45.66
C ILE A 363 38.62 -29.13 -45.29
N THR A 364 39.74 -28.40 -45.20
CA THR A 364 41.22 -28.55 -44.97
C THR A 364 41.80 -27.11 -45.10
N ILE A 365 43.09 -26.91 -44.73
CA ILE A 365 43.99 -25.74 -44.97
C ILE A 365 43.83 -24.63 -43.90
N SER A 366 44.87 -24.21 -43.15
CA SER A 366 46.24 -24.76 -42.94
C SER A 366 46.81 -24.32 -41.57
N GLN A 367 48.07 -24.68 -41.28
CA GLN A 367 48.88 -24.11 -40.20
C GLN A 367 49.82 -23.03 -40.76
N GLU A 368 50.17 -21.99 -40.00
CA GLU A 368 51.50 -21.90 -39.36
C GLU A 368 51.63 -20.67 -38.43
N THR A 369 52.68 -20.68 -37.60
CA THR A 369 52.86 -19.87 -36.39
C THR A 369 53.85 -18.72 -36.54
N SER A 370 53.63 -17.59 -35.85
CA SER A 370 54.72 -16.92 -35.11
C SER A 370 54.28 -15.84 -34.11
N THR A 371 55.06 -15.75 -33.03
CA THR A 371 55.30 -14.60 -32.13
C THR A 371 54.15 -13.96 -31.34
N PHE A 372 54.23 -14.14 -30.02
CA PHE A 372 53.61 -13.30 -28.99
C PHE A 372 54.12 -11.84 -29.05
N GLN A 373 53.20 -10.87 -29.06
CA GLN A 373 53.45 -9.57 -28.40
C GLN A 373 52.13 -8.99 -27.86
N LYS A 374 52.15 -8.53 -26.60
CA LYS A 374 50.99 -7.90 -25.96
C LYS A 374 50.78 -6.50 -26.51
N SER A 375 49.65 -6.24 -27.15
CA SER A 375 49.01 -4.93 -27.10
C SER A 375 47.48 -5.04 -27.10
N THR A 376 46.93 -4.64 -25.96
CA THR A 376 45.75 -3.77 -25.79
C THR A 376 44.84 -3.46 -26.99
N ILE A 377 43.54 -3.75 -26.78
CA ILE A 377 42.35 -3.10 -27.36
C ILE A 377 41.96 -3.56 -28.79
N SER A 378 40.64 -3.67 -29.01
CA SER A 378 39.95 -3.78 -30.31
C SER A 378 39.77 -5.16 -30.96
N SER A 379 39.07 -6.08 -30.28
CA SER A 379 38.29 -7.16 -30.94
C SER A 379 36.79 -7.08 -30.61
N SER A 380 36.42 -6.88 -29.34
CA SER A 380 35.02 -6.79 -28.91
C SER A 380 34.24 -5.62 -29.51
N LYS A 381 34.90 -4.48 -29.81
CA LYS A 381 34.25 -3.35 -30.51
C LYS A 381 33.92 -3.67 -31.97
N VAL A 382 34.76 -4.44 -32.67
CA VAL A 382 34.49 -4.85 -34.05
C VAL A 382 33.39 -5.91 -34.07
N PHE A 383 33.46 -6.91 -33.18
CA PHE A 383 32.42 -7.94 -33.08
C PHE A 383 31.05 -7.37 -32.65
N LYS A 384 31.00 -6.46 -31.66
CA LYS A 384 29.75 -5.74 -31.30
C LYS A 384 29.29 -4.77 -32.39
N LYS A 385 30.18 -4.26 -33.26
CA LYS A 385 29.79 -3.43 -34.43
C LYS A 385 29.24 -4.28 -35.57
N ILE A 386 29.78 -5.48 -35.80
CA ILE A 386 29.26 -6.44 -36.77
C ILE A 386 27.89 -6.95 -36.30
N LEU A 387 27.76 -7.42 -35.04
CA LEU A 387 26.44 -7.82 -34.50
C LEU A 387 25.43 -6.65 -34.51
N ARG A 388 25.82 -5.41 -34.17
CA ARG A 388 24.90 -4.26 -34.28
C ARG A 388 24.48 -3.96 -35.72
N ASN A 389 25.39 -4.13 -36.69
CA ASN A 389 25.06 -3.96 -38.11
C ASN A 389 24.17 -5.10 -38.63
N GLU A 390 24.34 -6.33 -38.13
CA GLU A 390 23.48 -7.47 -38.46
C GLU A 390 22.09 -7.32 -37.82
N ILE A 391 22.00 -6.87 -36.55
CA ILE A 391 20.73 -6.54 -35.86
C ILE A 391 20.00 -5.39 -36.57
N HIS A 392 20.70 -4.39 -37.12
CA HIS A 392 20.08 -3.30 -37.91
C HIS A 392 19.69 -3.70 -39.35
N SER A 393 19.97 -4.93 -39.81
CA SER A 393 19.72 -5.30 -41.21
C SER A 393 18.27 -5.70 -41.53
N SER A 394 17.43 -5.95 -40.51
CA SER A 394 16.00 -6.28 -40.64
C SER A 394 15.11 -5.04 -40.86
N ARG A 395 15.44 -4.22 -41.87
CA ARG A 395 14.81 -2.95 -42.27
C ARG A 395 13.51 -2.58 -41.53
N ASN A 396 13.66 -1.72 -40.52
CA ASN A 396 12.58 -0.85 -40.05
C ASN A 396 12.03 -0.02 -41.23
N SER A 397 10.77 0.42 -41.15
CA SER A 397 10.21 1.36 -42.14
C SER A 397 11.03 2.66 -42.14
N ALA A 398 11.24 3.26 -43.33
CA ALA A 398 12.04 4.48 -43.46
C ALA A 398 11.47 5.62 -42.59
N GLU A 399 10.14 5.63 -42.46
CA GLU A 399 9.33 6.48 -41.61
C GLU A 399 9.68 6.37 -40.13
N LEU A 400 9.88 5.14 -39.63
CA LEU A 400 10.28 4.89 -38.24
C LEU A 400 11.70 5.39 -37.99
N THR A 401 12.65 5.10 -38.90
CA THR A 401 14.03 5.59 -38.78
C THR A 401 14.10 7.12 -38.81
N LEU A 402 13.27 7.78 -39.61
CA LEU A 402 13.18 9.23 -39.65
C LEU A 402 12.55 9.80 -38.37
N LEU A 403 11.50 9.16 -37.83
CA LEU A 403 10.87 9.54 -36.57
C LEU A 403 11.81 9.39 -35.37
N GLU A 404 12.51 8.25 -35.28
CA GLU A 404 13.51 7.93 -34.26
C GLU A 404 14.67 8.95 -34.28
N SER A 405 15.22 9.24 -35.47
CA SER A 405 16.34 10.19 -35.59
C SER A 405 15.95 11.67 -35.40
N SER A 406 14.67 12.02 -35.53
CA SER A 406 14.19 13.42 -35.44
C SER A 406 13.48 13.77 -34.13
N CYS A 407 12.81 12.81 -33.48
CA CYS A 407 12.06 13.05 -32.25
C CYS A 407 12.82 12.51 -31.02
N PHE A 408 13.33 13.42 -30.18
CA PHE A 408 14.12 13.05 -29.01
C PHE A 408 13.37 12.20 -27.96
N VAL A 409 12.04 12.24 -27.92
CA VAL A 409 11.24 11.32 -27.08
C VAL A 409 11.26 9.91 -27.65
N VAL A 410 11.06 9.77 -28.97
CA VAL A 410 11.07 8.45 -29.64
C VAL A 410 12.47 7.85 -29.59
N ASP A 411 13.53 8.63 -29.86
CA ASP A 411 14.94 8.22 -29.69
C ASP A 411 15.22 7.63 -28.29
N GLN A 412 14.73 8.28 -27.22
CA GLN A 412 14.91 7.78 -25.85
C GLN A 412 14.17 6.47 -25.59
N ILE A 413 12.92 6.35 -26.02
CA ILE A 413 12.10 5.13 -25.87
C ILE A 413 12.72 3.99 -26.68
N MET A 414 13.08 4.23 -27.95
CA MET A 414 13.73 3.25 -28.83
C MET A 414 15.07 2.77 -28.24
N ARG A 415 15.89 3.69 -27.69
CA ARG A 415 17.13 3.30 -26.99
C ARG A 415 16.87 2.46 -25.75
N LYS A 416 15.80 2.71 -24.98
CA LYS A 416 15.43 1.87 -23.84
C LYS A 416 15.05 0.46 -24.30
N ILE A 417 14.29 0.32 -25.39
CA ILE A 417 14.01 -0.99 -26.00
C ILE A 417 15.33 -1.69 -26.40
N GLU A 418 16.22 -1.03 -27.15
CA GLU A 418 17.47 -1.63 -27.65
C GLU A 418 18.52 -1.91 -26.55
N THR A 419 18.48 -1.22 -25.42
CA THR A 419 19.51 -1.35 -24.35
C THR A 419 19.02 -2.04 -23.09
N LEU A 420 17.72 -1.98 -22.78
CA LEU A 420 17.11 -2.53 -21.57
C LEU A 420 16.07 -3.63 -21.86
N ALA A 421 15.68 -3.83 -23.13
CA ALA A 421 14.59 -4.72 -23.53
C ALA A 421 13.27 -4.50 -22.75
N HIS A 422 13.01 -3.26 -22.31
CA HIS A 422 11.85 -2.89 -21.51
C HIS A 422 11.60 -1.39 -21.55
N ILE A 423 10.33 -0.99 -21.64
CA ILE A 423 9.82 0.39 -21.51
C ILE A 423 8.54 0.38 -20.64
N SER A 424 8.14 1.53 -20.07
CA SER A 424 6.91 1.59 -19.25
C SER A 424 5.63 1.52 -20.12
N ALA A 425 4.48 1.22 -19.51
CA ALA A 425 3.20 1.20 -20.23
C ALA A 425 2.83 2.58 -20.82
N GLU A 426 3.23 3.66 -20.15
CA GLU A 426 3.08 5.03 -20.64
C GLU A 426 4.01 5.32 -21.82
N GLU A 427 5.24 4.79 -21.80
CA GLU A 427 6.18 4.87 -22.93
C GLU A 427 5.69 4.05 -24.12
N GLU A 428 5.12 2.86 -23.90
CA GLU A 428 4.45 2.08 -24.94
C GLU A 428 3.27 2.84 -25.53
N LYS A 429 2.45 3.48 -24.68
CA LYS A 429 1.29 4.26 -25.12
C LYS A 429 1.70 5.49 -25.94
N ILE A 430 2.74 6.22 -25.51
CA ILE A 430 3.35 7.30 -26.30
C ILE A 430 3.84 6.75 -27.64
N LEU A 431 4.60 5.66 -27.64
CA LEU A 431 5.17 5.08 -28.84
C LEU A 431 4.07 4.62 -29.82
N VAL A 432 3.10 3.83 -29.36
CA VAL A 432 1.97 3.34 -30.17
C VAL A 432 1.12 4.49 -30.71
N SER A 433 0.90 5.56 -29.95
CA SER A 433 0.18 6.77 -30.42
C SER A 433 0.87 7.53 -31.55
N LEU A 434 2.12 7.19 -31.87
CA LEU A 434 2.82 7.67 -33.05
C LEU A 434 2.93 6.56 -34.11
N LEU A 435 3.33 5.35 -33.71
CA LEU A 435 3.53 4.22 -34.63
C LEU A 435 2.24 3.81 -35.36
N LYS A 436 1.07 3.95 -34.73
CA LYS A 436 -0.25 3.63 -35.31
C LYS A 436 -0.51 4.34 -36.66
N HIS A 437 0.07 5.52 -36.87
CA HIS A 437 -0.16 6.33 -38.08
C HIS A 437 0.86 6.05 -39.21
N LEU A 438 1.92 5.30 -38.94
CA LEU A 438 2.89 4.89 -39.96
C LEU A 438 2.28 3.87 -40.95
N PRO A 439 2.82 3.71 -42.18
CA PRO A 439 2.40 2.64 -43.08
C PRO A 439 2.62 1.28 -42.41
N ASN A 440 1.57 0.46 -42.36
CA ASN A 440 1.55 -0.78 -41.57
C ASN A 440 1.91 -0.55 -40.08
N GLY A 441 1.37 0.50 -39.46
CA GLY A 441 1.69 0.92 -38.09
C GLY A 441 1.61 -0.19 -37.04
N TYR A 442 0.61 -1.07 -37.13
CA TYR A 442 0.52 -2.26 -36.26
C TYR A 442 1.70 -3.22 -36.46
N GLY A 443 2.07 -3.53 -37.70
CA GLY A 443 3.24 -4.37 -37.99
C GLY A 443 4.58 -3.72 -37.60
N VAL A 444 4.66 -2.39 -37.66
CA VAL A 444 5.83 -1.63 -37.18
C VAL A 444 5.91 -1.67 -35.65
N ALA A 445 4.81 -1.38 -34.94
CA ALA A 445 4.75 -1.44 -33.48
C ALA A 445 4.94 -2.87 -32.93
N LYS A 446 4.46 -3.90 -33.65
CA LYS A 446 4.73 -5.30 -33.33
C LYS A 446 6.24 -5.59 -33.36
N LYS A 447 6.93 -5.34 -34.49
CA LYS A 447 8.41 -5.49 -34.58
C LYS A 447 9.18 -4.62 -33.59
N VAL A 448 8.61 -3.45 -33.33
CA VAL A 448 8.78 -2.55 -32.18
C VAL A 448 9.06 -3.27 -30.86
N LEU A 449 7.93 -3.74 -30.35
CA LEU A 449 7.70 -4.23 -29.01
C LEU A 449 8.06 -5.71 -28.88
N GLU A 450 8.18 -6.49 -29.97
CA GLU A 450 8.73 -7.86 -29.96
C GLU A 450 10.16 -7.94 -29.37
N LYS A 451 10.84 -6.80 -29.23
CA LYS A 451 12.14 -6.67 -28.55
C LYS A 451 12.03 -6.47 -27.03
N THR A 452 10.83 -6.25 -26.47
CA THR A 452 10.65 -6.13 -25.02
C THR A 452 10.38 -7.49 -24.37
N ILE A 453 10.86 -7.68 -23.15
CA ILE A 453 10.74 -8.94 -22.40
C ILE A 453 9.29 -9.29 -22.04
N ASP A 454 8.40 -8.31 -22.03
CA ASP A 454 6.98 -8.42 -21.66
C ASP A 454 6.05 -8.36 -22.88
N TYR A 455 6.60 -8.51 -24.09
CA TYR A 455 5.85 -8.51 -25.34
C TYR A 455 4.69 -9.52 -25.33
N SER A 456 3.51 -9.04 -25.74
CA SER A 456 2.35 -9.87 -26.04
C SER A 456 1.58 -9.26 -27.21
N GLU A 457 1.25 -10.08 -28.22
CA GLU A 457 0.47 -9.63 -29.36
C GLU A 457 -0.94 -9.15 -28.97
N GLU A 458 -1.52 -9.74 -27.92
CA GLU A 458 -2.79 -9.31 -27.35
C GLU A 458 -2.66 -7.95 -26.66
N LYS A 459 -1.57 -7.73 -25.91
CA LYS A 459 -1.26 -6.43 -25.28
C LYS A 459 -1.12 -5.33 -26.32
N VAL A 460 -0.38 -5.59 -27.42
CA VAL A 460 -0.22 -4.62 -28.53
C VAL A 460 -1.55 -4.33 -29.21
N ARG A 461 -2.41 -5.34 -29.44
CA ARG A 461 -3.74 -5.12 -30.02
C ARG A 461 -4.63 -4.26 -29.12
N ASN A 462 -4.74 -4.61 -27.84
CA ASN A 462 -5.55 -3.86 -26.89
C ASN A 462 -5.06 -2.40 -26.77
N LEU A 463 -3.74 -2.16 -26.82
CA LEU A 463 -3.18 -0.81 -26.81
C LEU A 463 -3.47 -0.04 -28.12
N PHE A 464 -3.54 -0.71 -29.27
CA PHE A 464 -3.99 -0.12 -30.53
C PHE A 464 -5.47 0.26 -30.53
N ASP A 465 -6.30 -0.48 -29.80
CA ASP A 465 -7.73 -0.21 -29.64
C ASP A 465 -7.99 0.90 -28.59
N GLU A 466 -7.19 0.96 -27.52
CA GLU A 466 -7.25 2.00 -26.48
C GLU A 466 -6.75 3.37 -26.97
N VAL A 467 -5.70 3.38 -27.79
CA VAL A 467 -5.13 4.61 -28.34
C VAL A 467 -5.99 5.09 -29.50
N GLY A 468 -6.63 6.26 -29.33
CA GLY A 468 -7.51 6.86 -30.34
C GLY A 468 -6.84 7.10 -31.71
N ASN A 469 -7.66 7.36 -32.73
CA ASN A 469 -7.20 7.51 -34.11
C ASN A 469 -6.59 8.89 -34.44
N ILE A 470 -6.67 9.86 -33.52
CA ILE A 470 -5.99 11.16 -33.64
C ILE A 470 -4.58 11.05 -33.04
N PRO A 471 -3.51 11.45 -33.75
CA PRO A 471 -2.14 11.39 -33.24
C PRO A 471 -1.95 12.16 -31.92
N ALA A 472 -0.96 11.76 -31.12
CA ALA A 472 -0.56 12.56 -29.97
C ALA A 472 0.20 13.84 -30.38
N THR A 473 -0.13 14.96 -29.75
CA THR A 473 0.65 16.20 -29.87
C THR A 473 1.95 16.16 -29.04
N CYS A 474 2.93 16.99 -29.40
CA CYS A 474 4.12 17.22 -28.59
C CYS A 474 3.76 17.74 -27.18
N GLU A 475 2.73 18.57 -27.07
CA GLU A 475 2.19 19.10 -25.82
C GLU A 475 1.61 17.99 -24.95
N GLU A 476 0.80 17.10 -25.51
CA GLU A 476 0.23 15.96 -24.76
C GLU A 476 1.30 14.96 -24.33
N ILE A 477 2.29 14.67 -25.19
CA ILE A 477 3.43 13.80 -24.84
C ILE A 477 4.24 14.42 -23.68
N LYS A 478 4.53 15.73 -23.73
CA LYS A 478 5.24 16.45 -22.65
C LYS A 478 4.41 16.49 -21.36
N ALA A 479 3.12 16.77 -21.45
CA ALA A 479 2.22 16.84 -20.31
C ALA A 479 2.07 15.46 -19.65
N LEU A 480 1.95 14.38 -20.44
CA LEU A 480 1.92 13.00 -19.94
C LEU A 480 3.25 12.64 -19.26
N ALA A 481 4.38 12.94 -19.90
CA ALA A 481 5.71 12.69 -19.33
C ALA A 481 5.95 13.44 -18.02
N THR A 482 5.51 14.70 -17.92
CA THR A 482 5.66 15.51 -16.70
C THR A 482 4.69 15.09 -15.60
N SER A 483 3.41 14.86 -15.92
CA SER A 483 2.37 14.52 -14.94
C SER A 483 2.49 13.12 -14.36
N LEU A 484 2.98 12.16 -15.15
CA LEU A 484 3.24 10.78 -14.70
C LEU A 484 4.72 10.55 -14.33
N ASN A 485 5.55 11.61 -14.34
CA ASN A 485 6.99 11.56 -14.05
C ASN A 485 7.74 10.47 -14.84
N ILE A 486 7.39 10.30 -16.12
CA ILE A 486 8.03 9.34 -17.03
C ILE A 486 9.49 9.79 -17.21
N PRO A 487 10.49 8.90 -17.04
CA PRO A 487 11.90 9.27 -17.08
C PRO A 487 12.39 9.52 -18.52
N LEU A 488 11.94 10.64 -19.09
CA LEU A 488 12.31 11.18 -20.41
C LEU A 488 12.91 12.56 -20.21
N ASP A 489 14.11 12.79 -20.74
CA ASP A 489 14.71 14.12 -20.82
C ASP A 489 13.91 14.96 -21.83
N LEU A 490 13.16 15.95 -21.34
CA LEU A 490 12.39 16.89 -22.16
C LEU A 490 13.16 18.18 -22.49
N SER A 491 14.36 18.38 -21.93
CA SER A 491 15.13 19.64 -22.08
C SER A 491 15.47 19.98 -23.53
N LYS A 492 15.55 18.97 -24.40
CA LYS A 492 15.86 19.10 -25.83
C LYS A 492 14.62 19.09 -26.73
N CYS A 493 13.41 19.00 -26.17
CA CYS A 493 12.16 18.91 -26.93
C CYS A 493 11.64 20.27 -27.41
N VAL A 494 12.37 20.89 -28.34
CA VAL A 494 12.09 22.25 -28.87
C VAL A 494 11.18 22.28 -30.11
N CYS A 495 10.52 21.17 -30.44
CA CYS A 495 9.67 21.02 -31.64
C CYS A 495 8.57 22.09 -31.71
N ARG A 496 8.56 22.87 -32.80
CA ARG A 496 7.50 23.83 -33.16
C ARG A 496 7.23 23.71 -34.66
N PHE A 497 6.16 23.01 -35.01
CA PHE A 497 5.71 22.86 -36.40
C PHE A 497 4.88 24.06 -36.86
N LYS A 498 4.78 24.28 -38.19
CA LYS A 498 3.95 25.35 -38.79
C LYS A 498 2.53 24.89 -39.12
N GLN A 499 2.35 23.58 -39.12
CA GLN A 499 1.12 22.81 -39.25
C GLN A 499 0.14 23.17 -38.11
N VAL A 500 -1.15 22.94 -38.32
CA VAL A 500 -2.19 23.18 -37.30
C VAL A 500 -1.98 22.24 -36.10
N PHE A 501 -1.56 21.00 -36.36
CA PHE A 501 -1.33 19.99 -35.32
C PHE A 501 0.17 19.81 -35.02
N ASN A 502 0.60 20.20 -33.81
CA ASN A 502 2.01 20.08 -33.39
C ASN A 502 2.34 18.65 -32.92
N THR A 503 2.65 17.74 -33.85
CA THR A 503 2.92 16.31 -33.57
C THR A 503 4.28 15.86 -34.10
N PRO A 504 4.99 14.91 -33.45
CA PRO A 504 6.22 14.32 -33.98
C PRO A 504 6.09 13.72 -35.39
N LEU A 505 4.87 13.33 -35.81
CA LEU A 505 4.62 12.81 -37.16
C LEU A 505 4.91 13.82 -38.28
N ASN A 506 4.95 15.12 -37.98
CA ASN A 506 5.32 16.16 -38.96
C ASN A 506 6.80 16.09 -39.39
N TYR A 507 7.64 15.29 -38.73
CA TYR A 507 8.97 14.92 -39.25
C TYR A 507 8.91 13.91 -40.41
N VAL A 508 7.80 13.18 -40.54
CA VAL A 508 7.64 12.05 -41.44
C VAL A 508 6.64 12.34 -42.56
N PHE A 509 5.54 13.03 -42.24
CA PHE A 509 4.44 13.31 -43.15
C PHE A 509 4.13 14.80 -43.24
N SER A 510 3.55 15.17 -44.37
CA SER A 510 2.74 16.39 -44.47
C SER A 510 1.39 16.21 -43.77
N GLU A 511 0.84 17.31 -43.25
CA GLU A 511 -0.36 17.32 -42.40
C GLU A 511 -1.59 16.66 -43.07
N SER A 512 -1.77 16.83 -44.38
CA SER A 512 -2.88 16.21 -45.11
C SER A 512 -2.87 14.68 -45.06
N GLN A 513 -1.69 14.04 -45.01
CA GLN A 513 -1.57 12.58 -45.14
C GLN A 513 -2.14 11.78 -43.95
N TYR A 514 -2.28 12.43 -42.78
CA TYR A 514 -3.01 11.85 -41.64
C TYR A 514 -4.40 12.47 -41.47
N LEU A 515 -4.58 13.78 -41.76
CA LEU A 515 -5.91 14.40 -41.69
C LEU A 515 -6.92 13.76 -42.66
N GLU A 516 -6.49 13.33 -43.85
CA GLU A 516 -7.34 12.60 -44.82
C GLU A 516 -7.85 11.23 -44.32
N ARG A 517 -7.35 10.73 -43.18
CA ARG A 517 -7.71 9.44 -42.58
C ARG A 517 -8.52 9.56 -41.29
N LEU A 518 -8.81 10.78 -40.84
CA LEU A 518 -9.59 11.05 -39.63
C LEU A 518 -11.04 11.29 -40.01
N GLU A 519 -11.96 10.59 -39.36
CA GLU A 519 -13.38 10.88 -39.57
C GLU A 519 -13.78 12.15 -38.79
N PRO A 520 -14.68 13.00 -39.32
CA PRO A 520 -15.12 14.23 -38.66
C PRO A 520 -15.65 14.00 -37.24
N GLU A 521 -16.28 12.86 -36.99
CA GLU A 521 -16.81 12.42 -35.70
C GLU A 521 -15.70 12.28 -34.65
N GLU A 522 -14.54 11.72 -35.01
CA GLU A 522 -13.40 11.53 -34.09
C GLU A 522 -12.82 12.88 -33.66
N ILE A 523 -12.74 13.81 -34.62
CA ILE A 523 -12.30 15.20 -34.38
C ILE A 523 -13.30 15.91 -33.46
N ALA A 524 -14.60 15.70 -33.68
CA ALA A 524 -15.66 16.26 -32.83
C ALA A 524 -15.63 15.69 -31.40
N GLU A 525 -15.45 14.38 -31.23
CA GLU A 525 -15.29 13.76 -29.91
C GLU A 525 -14.07 14.31 -29.17
N ARG A 526 -12.91 14.41 -29.83
CA ARG A 526 -11.70 14.98 -29.23
C ARG A 526 -11.89 16.45 -28.85
N LEU A 527 -12.60 17.22 -29.68
CA LEU A 527 -12.96 18.61 -29.38
C LEU A 527 -13.89 18.72 -28.17
N ILE A 528 -14.87 17.82 -28.01
CA ILE A 528 -15.76 17.77 -26.84
C ILE A 528 -14.96 17.44 -25.57
N VAL A 529 -14.04 16.47 -25.62
CA VAL A 529 -13.14 16.16 -24.48
C VAL A 529 -12.31 17.37 -24.10
N LYS A 530 -11.69 18.05 -25.08
CA LYS A 530 -10.89 19.27 -24.84
C LYS A 530 -11.74 20.45 -24.35
N ALA A 531 -13.00 20.56 -24.75
CA ALA A 531 -13.94 21.55 -24.22
C ALA A 531 -14.27 21.29 -22.74
N HIS A 532 -14.46 20.03 -22.33
CA HIS A 532 -14.64 19.67 -20.92
C HIS A 532 -13.38 19.92 -20.08
N GLU A 533 -12.19 19.54 -20.58
CA GLU A 533 -10.91 19.87 -19.95
C GLU A 533 -10.77 21.39 -19.74
N LYS A 534 -11.08 22.19 -20.76
CA LYS A 534 -11.07 23.67 -20.68
C LYS A 534 -12.01 24.18 -19.57
N VAL A 535 -13.26 23.72 -19.51
CA VAL A 535 -14.22 24.14 -18.47
C VAL A 535 -13.72 23.78 -17.08
N HIS A 536 -13.08 22.62 -16.91
CA HIS A 536 -12.49 22.21 -15.64
C HIS A 536 -11.35 23.16 -15.24
N ILE A 537 -10.39 23.40 -16.14
CA ILE A 537 -9.26 24.31 -15.93
C ILE A 537 -9.75 25.74 -15.62
N GLU A 538 -10.76 26.25 -16.32
CA GLU A 538 -11.37 27.56 -16.03
C GLU A 538 -11.97 27.65 -14.62
N VAL A 539 -12.57 26.55 -14.11
CA VAL A 539 -13.08 26.48 -12.74
C VAL A 539 -11.95 26.44 -11.72
N GLU A 540 -10.87 25.70 -11.97
CA GLU A 540 -9.69 25.68 -11.10
C GLU A 540 -8.97 27.03 -11.06
N MET A 541 -8.74 27.64 -12.22
CA MET A 541 -8.20 29.00 -12.34
C MET A 541 -9.06 30.01 -11.57
N ARG A 542 -10.40 29.91 -11.61
CA ARG A 542 -11.30 30.78 -10.84
C ARG A 542 -11.09 30.61 -9.33
N LYS A 543 -10.94 29.38 -8.83
CA LYS A 543 -10.64 29.10 -7.41
C LYS A 543 -9.27 29.64 -7.00
N LEU A 544 -8.25 29.46 -7.84
CA LEU A 544 -6.90 29.97 -7.59
C LEU A 544 -6.86 31.50 -7.57
N LYS A 545 -7.59 32.17 -8.48
CA LYS A 545 -7.77 33.62 -8.45
C LYS A 545 -8.45 34.09 -7.15
N GLU A 546 -9.51 33.41 -6.70
CA GLU A 546 -10.19 33.77 -5.45
C GLU A 546 -9.27 33.59 -4.22
N LEU A 547 -8.52 32.49 -4.14
CA LEU A 547 -7.51 32.28 -3.08
C LEU A 547 -6.39 33.32 -3.11
N LEU A 548 -5.96 33.74 -4.30
CA LEU A 548 -4.94 34.77 -4.47
C LEU A 548 -5.48 36.15 -4.07
N LYS A 549 -6.75 36.46 -4.40
CA LYS A 549 -7.45 37.68 -3.97
C LYS A 549 -7.58 37.77 -2.45
N GLN A 550 -7.87 36.65 -1.77
CA GLN A 550 -7.91 36.60 -0.31
C GLN A 550 -6.54 36.83 0.36
N LYS A 551 -5.43 36.58 -0.35
CA LYS A 551 -4.06 36.81 0.16
C LYS A 551 -3.48 38.18 -0.24
N LEU A 552 -4.02 38.84 -1.26
CA LEU A 552 -3.54 40.14 -1.73
C LEU A 552 -4.46 41.26 -1.26
N SER A 553 -4.05 41.94 -0.20
CA SER A 553 -4.85 42.98 0.48
C SER A 553 -5.02 44.28 -0.30
N ASP A 554 -4.14 44.56 -1.26
CA ASP A 554 -4.06 45.83 -2.02
C ASP A 554 -3.51 45.57 -3.42
N SER A 555 -3.74 46.51 -4.36
CA SER A 555 -3.27 46.47 -5.75
C SER A 555 -1.76 46.22 -5.83
N LYS A 556 -1.38 45.04 -6.32
CA LYS A 556 0.01 44.57 -6.42
C LYS A 556 0.24 43.86 -7.75
N VAL A 557 1.46 43.99 -8.26
CA VAL A 557 1.98 43.18 -9.36
C VAL A 557 2.87 42.09 -8.77
N ILE A 558 2.73 40.86 -9.23
CA ILE A 558 3.62 39.74 -8.88
C ILE A 558 4.29 39.28 -10.17
N GLU A 559 5.62 39.35 -10.22
CA GLU A 559 6.42 38.88 -11.35
C GLU A 559 6.95 37.46 -11.11
N PHE A 560 7.05 36.68 -12.18
CA PHE A 560 7.62 35.33 -12.22
C PHE A 560 8.33 35.14 -13.57
N GLU A 561 9.05 34.02 -13.72
CA GLU A 561 10.02 33.80 -14.81
C GLU A 561 9.41 33.96 -16.23
N ASP A 562 8.15 33.53 -16.41
CA ASP A 562 7.42 33.57 -17.69
C ASP A 562 6.28 34.63 -17.75
N GLY A 563 6.19 35.57 -16.80
CA GLY A 563 5.08 36.53 -16.79
C GLY A 563 4.86 37.34 -15.52
N ARG A 564 3.73 38.03 -15.47
CA ARG A 564 3.27 38.79 -14.29
C ARG A 564 1.77 38.66 -14.05
N ILE A 565 1.40 38.68 -12.78
CA ILE A 565 0.02 38.82 -12.32
C ILE A 565 -0.21 40.28 -11.96
N VAL A 566 -1.26 40.87 -12.53
CA VAL A 566 -1.72 42.24 -12.24
C VAL A 566 -3.08 42.15 -11.56
N VAL A 567 -3.20 42.77 -10.39
CA VAL A 567 -4.49 43.04 -9.73
C VAL A 567 -4.94 44.43 -10.15
N ASP A 568 -6.09 44.55 -10.82
CA ASP A 568 -6.64 45.87 -11.22
C ASP A 568 -7.38 46.57 -10.07
N ASP A 569 -7.77 47.83 -10.28
CA ASP A 569 -8.42 48.67 -9.28
C ASP A 569 -9.81 48.16 -8.82
N ARG A 570 -10.34 47.11 -9.45
CA ARG A 570 -11.58 46.41 -9.05
C ARG A 570 -11.29 45.11 -8.30
N GLY A 571 -10.01 44.77 -8.12
CA GLY A 571 -9.56 43.52 -7.56
C GLY A 571 -9.78 42.33 -8.50
N GLU A 572 -9.78 42.53 -9.82
CA GLU A 572 -9.71 41.42 -10.79
C GLU A 572 -8.26 41.05 -11.06
N ILE A 573 -8.00 39.75 -11.16
CA ILE A 573 -6.66 39.19 -11.37
C ILE A 573 -6.48 38.86 -12.85
N ARG A 574 -5.53 39.55 -13.48
CA ARG A 574 -5.06 39.29 -14.85
C ARG A 574 -3.69 38.61 -14.81
N ILE A 575 -3.44 37.72 -15.76
CA ILE A 575 -2.15 37.06 -15.97
C ILE A 575 -1.66 37.53 -17.34
N GLU A 576 -0.48 38.12 -17.37
CA GLU A 576 0.19 38.59 -18.58
C GLU A 576 1.46 37.76 -18.74
N PHE A 577 1.50 36.90 -19.76
CA PHE A 577 2.71 36.16 -20.13
C PHE A 577 3.63 37.04 -20.98
N ILE A 578 4.94 36.81 -20.91
CA ILE A 578 5.98 37.57 -21.64
C ILE A 578 6.26 36.93 -23.01
#